data_AF-A0A7C2EDT4-F1
#
_entry.id   AF-A0A7C2EDT4-F1
#
_cell.length_a   1.000
_cell.length_b   1.000
_cell.length_c   1.000
_cell.angle_alpha   90.00
_cell.angle_beta   90.00
_cell.angle_gamma   90.00
#
_symmetry.space_group_name_H-M   'P 1'
#
loop_
_entity.id
_entity.type
_entity.pdbx_description
1 polymer ?
#
loop_
_entity_poly.entity_id
_entity_poly.type
_entity_poly.pdbx_seq_one_letter_code
_entity_poly.pdbx_strand_id
1 'polypeptide(L)'
;MARDIFNLSTPDAITSEARFFLEPGHPRQRQYEALRAYFVEGLPSPEAARRFSYTAGSFRVLCHKFRQGALGEFFRDLPRGPQVQAKKDPARPRILALRKQNLSIYDIQEALGLQGHRLSLTAIHEVLRAEGFARLPRRRDEERPQRPRPARAAVADVRQFHLAPRRFATALGGLFLFVPWLVPLELEGLVTTAGLPGTRRIPAAQAVRASL
;
A
#
# COMPACT_ATOMS: atom_id res chain seq x y z
N MET A 1 16.25 56.21 -12.76
CA MET A 1 15.54 55.40 -11.75
C MET A 1 14.08 55.31 -12.22
N ALA A 2 13.75 54.44 -13.18
CA ALA A 2 13.47 53.01 -13.03
C ALA A 2 12.19 52.71 -12.24
N ARG A 3 11.04 52.62 -12.95
CA ARG A 3 10.00 51.57 -12.83
C ARG A 3 8.79 51.92 -13.71
N ASP A 4 8.89 51.61 -15.00
CA ASP A 4 7.74 51.30 -15.85
C ASP A 4 7.75 49.79 -16.05
N ILE A 5 6.89 49.09 -15.30
CA ILE A 5 6.73 47.63 -15.36
C ILE A 5 5.25 47.34 -15.59
N PHE A 6 4.99 46.78 -16.78
CA PHE A 6 3.84 45.95 -17.16
C PHE A 6 2.53 46.64 -17.49
N ASN A 7 2.49 47.16 -18.71
CA ASN A 7 1.31 47.07 -19.56
C ASN A 7 1.37 45.71 -20.29
N LEU A 8 0.72 44.69 -19.75
CA LEU A 8 0.38 43.46 -20.50
C LEU A 8 -1.14 43.30 -20.45
N SER A 9 -1.81 43.93 -21.43
CA SER A 9 -3.09 43.43 -21.90
C SER A 9 -2.84 42.14 -22.66
N THR A 10 -2.92 40.99 -22.00
CA THR A 10 -3.27 39.74 -22.66
C THR A 10 -4.77 39.52 -22.51
N PRO A 11 -5.56 39.46 -23.59
CA PRO A 11 -6.93 38.98 -23.54
C PRO A 11 -6.89 37.44 -23.48
N ASP A 12 -6.30 36.90 -22.42
CA ASP A 12 -6.29 35.45 -22.21
C ASP A 12 -7.68 35.05 -21.72
N ALA A 13 -8.40 34.35 -22.60
CA ALA A 13 -9.69 33.78 -22.30
C ALA A 13 -9.62 33.04 -20.96
N ILE A 14 -10.41 33.49 -19.99
CA ILE A 14 -10.56 32.84 -18.68
C ILE A 14 -10.73 31.34 -18.93
N THR A 15 -9.69 30.56 -18.61
CA THR A 15 -9.70 29.10 -18.71
C THR A 15 -10.90 28.55 -17.93
N SER A 16 -11.43 27.40 -18.35
CA SER A 16 -12.61 26.78 -17.72
C SER A 16 -12.48 26.64 -16.20
N GLU A 17 -11.26 26.44 -15.72
CA GLU A 17 -10.90 26.29 -14.32
C GLU A 17 -10.90 27.62 -13.57
N ALA A 18 -10.51 28.72 -14.22
CA ALA A 18 -10.53 30.05 -13.62
C ALA A 18 -11.96 30.56 -13.40
N ARG A 19 -12.90 30.18 -14.28
CA ARG A 19 -14.33 30.50 -14.11
C ARG A 19 -14.91 29.95 -12.81
N PHE A 20 -14.46 28.77 -12.37
CA PHE A 20 -14.90 28.18 -11.10
C PHE A 20 -14.68 29.10 -9.89
N PHE A 21 -13.57 29.87 -9.89
CA PHE A 21 -13.24 30.79 -8.81
C PHE A 21 -13.87 32.18 -9.00
N LEU A 22 -14.02 32.62 -10.25
CA LEU A 22 -14.53 33.95 -10.58
C LEU A 22 -16.08 34.02 -10.57
N GLU A 23 -16.76 32.89 -10.75
CA GLU A 23 -18.22 32.79 -10.82
C GLU A 23 -18.75 31.82 -9.74
N PRO A 24 -18.81 32.26 -8.46
CA PRO A 24 -19.18 31.37 -7.36
C PRO A 24 -20.65 30.94 -7.44
N GLY A 25 -20.89 29.65 -7.69
CA GLY A 25 -22.23 29.07 -7.73
C GLY A 25 -22.87 28.85 -6.34
N HIS A 26 -22.07 28.72 -5.29
CA HIS A 26 -22.57 28.45 -3.93
C HIS A 26 -22.78 29.75 -3.12
N PRO A 27 -23.95 29.98 -2.47
CA PRO A 27 -24.25 31.23 -1.77
C PRO A 27 -23.22 31.65 -0.70
N ARG A 28 -22.65 30.71 0.07
CA ARG A 28 -21.60 31.03 1.06
C ARG A 28 -20.27 31.42 0.42
N GLN A 29 -19.92 30.79 -0.70
CA GLN A 29 -18.71 31.14 -1.45
C GLN A 29 -18.84 32.56 -2.01
N ARG A 30 -20.01 32.89 -2.58
CA ARG A 30 -20.33 34.24 -3.05
C ARG A 30 -20.26 35.29 -1.93
N GLN A 31 -20.76 34.97 -0.73
CA GLN A 31 -20.64 35.85 0.44
C GLN A 31 -19.17 36.08 0.82
N TYR A 32 -18.38 35.01 0.88
CA TYR A 32 -16.95 35.07 1.19
C TYR A 32 -16.19 35.92 0.17
N GLU A 33 -16.35 35.66 -1.13
CA GLU A 33 -15.66 36.41 -2.19
C GLU A 33 -16.09 37.89 -2.23
N ALA A 34 -17.36 38.19 -1.99
CA ALA A 34 -17.83 39.59 -1.93
C ALA A 34 -17.21 40.35 -0.75
N LEU A 35 -17.10 39.71 0.41
CA LEU A 35 -16.44 40.30 1.59
C LEU A 35 -14.94 40.45 1.35
N ARG A 36 -14.29 39.46 0.74
CA ARG A 36 -12.86 39.50 0.38
C ARG A 36 -12.56 40.64 -0.61
N ALA A 37 -13.38 40.81 -1.64
CA ALA A 37 -13.23 41.91 -2.60
C ALA A 37 -13.33 43.29 -1.93
N TYR A 38 -14.20 43.46 -0.94
CA TYR A 38 -14.34 44.73 -0.22
C TYR A 38 -13.24 44.95 0.83
N PHE A 39 -12.97 43.96 1.69
CA PHE A 39 -12.06 44.11 2.84
C PHE A 39 -10.58 43.88 2.50
N VAL A 40 -10.26 43.09 1.47
CA VAL A 40 -8.88 42.73 1.10
C VAL A 40 -8.47 43.41 -0.21
N GLU A 41 -9.31 43.34 -1.24
CA GLU A 41 -9.00 43.95 -2.55
C GLU A 41 -9.33 45.46 -2.59
N GLY A 42 -10.02 45.99 -1.58
CA GLY A 42 -10.31 47.42 -1.44
C GLY A 42 -11.35 47.97 -2.41
N LEU A 43 -12.16 47.11 -3.05
CA LEU A 43 -13.20 47.57 -3.97
C LEU A 43 -14.23 48.44 -3.23
N PRO A 44 -14.75 49.53 -3.84
CA PRO A 44 -15.86 50.28 -3.28
C PRO A 44 -17.08 49.39 -3.02
N SER A 45 -17.78 49.64 -1.92
CA SER A 45 -18.95 48.85 -1.50
C SER A 45 -20.02 48.65 -2.61
N PRO A 46 -20.41 49.67 -3.41
CA PRO A 46 -21.36 49.48 -4.50
C PRO A 46 -20.83 48.60 -5.65
N GLU A 47 -19.52 48.59 -5.86
CA GLU A 47 -18.87 47.84 -6.93
C GLU A 47 -18.72 46.36 -6.56
N ALA A 48 -18.28 46.09 -5.32
CA ALA A 48 -18.26 44.73 -4.77
C ALA A 48 -19.67 44.12 -4.73
N ALA A 49 -20.69 44.92 -4.37
CA ALA A 49 -22.08 44.46 -4.39
C ALA A 49 -22.51 44.02 -5.80
N ARG A 50 -22.29 44.87 -6.81
CA ARG A 50 -22.63 44.55 -8.21
C ARG A 50 -21.91 43.31 -8.73
N ARG A 51 -20.61 43.19 -8.45
CA ARG A 51 -19.76 42.09 -8.93
C ARG A 51 -20.25 40.72 -8.47
N PHE A 52 -20.83 40.63 -7.28
CA PHE A 52 -21.34 39.39 -6.69
C PHE A 52 -22.86 39.36 -6.56
N SER A 53 -23.58 40.13 -7.39
CA SER A 53 -25.05 40.13 -7.50
C SER A 53 -25.80 40.45 -6.20
N TYR A 54 -25.26 41.39 -5.41
CA TYR A 54 -25.94 42.00 -4.27
C TYR A 54 -26.44 43.41 -4.61
N THR A 55 -27.51 43.82 -3.94
CA THR A 55 -27.89 45.24 -3.90
C THR A 55 -26.98 45.99 -2.92
N ALA A 56 -26.74 47.28 -3.15
CA ALA A 56 -25.89 48.09 -2.26
C ALA A 56 -26.37 48.04 -0.79
N GLY A 57 -27.69 48.02 -0.56
CA GLY A 57 -28.28 47.88 0.78
C GLY A 57 -27.99 46.53 1.43
N SER A 58 -28.24 45.42 0.72
CA SER A 58 -28.01 44.08 1.27
C SER A 58 -26.53 43.78 1.52
N PHE A 59 -25.64 44.32 0.68
CA PHE A 59 -24.20 44.19 0.87
C PHE A 59 -23.69 44.96 2.10
N ARG A 60 -24.24 46.16 2.38
CA ARG A 60 -23.91 46.90 3.62
C ARG A 60 -24.31 46.12 4.87
N VAL A 61 -25.48 45.48 4.86
CA VAL A 61 -25.93 44.60 5.96
C VAL A 61 -25.00 43.40 6.10
N LEU A 62 -24.57 42.79 4.98
CA LEU A 62 -23.61 41.68 4.99
C LEU A 62 -22.27 42.09 5.63
N CYS A 63 -21.72 43.26 5.26
CA CYS A 63 -20.50 43.80 5.86
C CYS A 63 -20.66 44.07 7.35
N HIS A 64 -21.81 44.61 7.77
CA HIS A 64 -22.11 44.85 9.19
C HIS A 64 -22.15 43.54 9.99
N LYS A 65 -22.85 42.52 9.49
CA LYS A 65 -22.92 41.20 10.10
C LYS A 65 -21.55 40.52 10.20
N PHE A 66 -20.70 40.68 9.17
CA PHE A 66 -19.34 40.16 9.18
C PHE A 66 -18.50 40.80 10.30
N ARG A 67 -18.54 42.14 10.44
CA ARG A 67 -17.82 42.86 11.50
C ARG A 67 -18.29 42.46 12.90
N GLN A 68 -19.55 42.05 13.05
CA GLN A 68 -20.13 41.57 14.30
C GLN A 68 -19.89 40.08 14.57
N GLY A 69 -19.24 39.35 13.65
CA GLY A 69 -19.05 37.89 13.77
C GLY A 69 -20.34 37.08 13.59
N ALA A 70 -21.41 37.67 13.08
CA ALA A 70 -22.75 37.05 13.02
C ALA A 70 -22.97 36.14 11.79
N LEU A 71 -21.95 35.93 10.95
CA LEU A 71 -22.04 35.10 9.73
C LEU A 71 -21.60 33.65 9.95
N GLY A 72 -21.06 33.32 11.13
CA GLY A 72 -20.49 32.00 11.41
C GLY A 72 -19.25 31.70 10.57
N GLU A 73 -18.90 30.41 10.48
CA GLU A 73 -17.71 29.93 9.75
C GLU A 73 -18.03 29.66 8.26
N PHE A 74 -17.23 30.24 7.36
CA PHE A 74 -17.34 30.02 5.92
C PHE A 74 -16.85 28.63 5.50
N PHE A 75 -15.76 28.17 6.11
CA PHE A 75 -15.14 26.87 5.85
C PHE A 75 -15.18 26.05 7.14
N ARG A 76 -15.81 24.89 7.09
CA ARG A 76 -15.83 23.93 8.18
C ARG A 76 -14.91 22.78 7.82
N ASP A 77 -14.19 22.27 8.81
CA ASP A 77 -13.47 21.03 8.65
C ASP A 77 -14.45 19.89 8.33
N LEU A 78 -14.04 18.99 7.43
CA LEU A 78 -14.80 17.77 7.21
C LEU A 78 -14.80 16.97 8.52
N PRO A 79 -15.97 16.55 9.03
CA PRO A 79 -16.02 15.71 10.20
C PRO A 79 -15.20 14.45 9.92
N ARG A 80 -14.25 14.14 10.82
CA ARG A 80 -13.44 12.94 10.72
C ARG A 80 -14.38 11.74 10.76
N GLY A 81 -14.35 10.91 9.72
CA GLY A 81 -15.22 9.74 9.63
C GLY A 81 -15.05 8.80 10.83
N PRO A 82 -15.99 7.87 11.07
CA PRO A 82 -15.94 6.95 12.19
C PRO A 82 -14.59 6.23 12.26
N GLN A 83 -13.80 6.54 13.30
CA GLN A 83 -12.44 6.01 13.42
C GLN A 83 -12.43 4.56 13.91
N VAL A 84 -13.54 4.10 14.49
CA VAL A 84 -13.72 2.75 15.01
C VAL A 84 -14.55 1.93 14.03
N GLN A 85 -13.92 0.99 13.33
CA GLN A 85 -14.64 -0.02 12.57
C GLN A 85 -15.34 -0.97 13.56
N ALA A 86 -16.67 -0.96 13.60
CA ALA A 86 -17.49 -1.78 14.49
C ALA A 86 -17.14 -3.28 14.48
N LYS A 87 -16.56 -3.79 13.38
CA LYS A 87 -16.11 -5.19 13.27
C LYS A 87 -14.89 -5.55 14.14
N LYS A 88 -14.14 -4.56 14.65
CA LYS A 88 -12.93 -4.80 15.46
C LYS A 88 -13.22 -4.98 16.95
N ASP A 89 -14.38 -4.54 17.41
CA ASP A 89 -14.69 -4.44 18.84
C ASP A 89 -15.01 -5.79 19.52
N PRO A 90 -15.91 -6.65 19.00
CA PRO A 90 -16.29 -7.87 19.73
C PRO A 90 -15.15 -8.90 19.80
N ALA A 91 -14.25 -8.91 18.82
CA ALA A 91 -13.12 -9.84 18.78
C ALA A 91 -11.90 -9.35 19.57
N ARG A 92 -11.86 -8.08 19.98
CA ARG A 92 -10.68 -7.48 20.63
C ARG A 92 -10.27 -8.23 21.90
N PRO A 93 -11.16 -8.50 22.88
CA PRO A 93 -10.78 -9.24 24.09
C PRO A 93 -10.20 -10.62 23.77
N ARG A 94 -10.75 -11.28 22.73
CA ARG A 94 -10.30 -12.62 22.31
C ARG A 94 -8.93 -12.58 21.66
N ILE A 95 -8.65 -11.61 20.79
CA ILE A 95 -7.33 -11.40 20.19
C ILE A 95 -6.28 -11.22 21.30
N LEU A 96 -6.58 -10.41 22.32
CA LEU A 96 -5.67 -10.16 23.43
C LEU A 96 -5.47 -11.42 24.29
N ALA A 97 -6.52 -12.19 24.58
CA ALA A 97 -6.41 -13.45 25.31
C ALA A 97 -5.55 -14.49 24.57
N LEU A 98 -5.77 -14.66 23.26
CA LEU A 98 -4.96 -15.55 22.43
C LEU A 98 -3.51 -15.06 22.33
N ARG A 99 -3.30 -13.74 22.30
CA ARG A 99 -1.95 -13.17 22.31
C ARG A 99 -1.19 -13.44 23.60
N LYS A 100 -1.86 -13.36 24.76
CA LYS A 100 -1.29 -13.69 26.07
C LYS A 100 -0.86 -15.16 26.17
N GLN A 101 -1.43 -16.04 25.35
CA GLN A 101 -1.00 -17.44 25.20
C GLN A 101 0.20 -17.61 24.23
N ASN A 102 0.86 -16.52 23.82
CA ASN A 102 1.97 -16.50 22.86
C ASN A 102 1.63 -17.06 21.46
N LEU A 103 0.37 -16.94 21.06
CA LEU A 103 -0.05 -17.30 19.70
C LEU A 103 0.41 -16.24 18.69
N SER A 104 0.83 -16.72 17.51
CA SER A 104 1.24 -15.87 16.39
C SER A 104 0.01 -15.25 15.73
N ILE A 105 0.18 -14.20 14.92
CA ILE A 105 -0.94 -13.55 14.23
C ILE A 105 -1.68 -14.54 13.32
N TYR A 106 -0.96 -15.49 12.71
CA TYR A 106 -1.54 -16.56 11.90
C TYR A 106 -2.35 -17.55 12.75
N ASP A 107 -1.82 -17.95 13.91
CA ASP A 107 -2.53 -18.87 14.81
C ASP A 107 -3.78 -18.20 15.42
N ILE A 108 -3.71 -16.91 15.72
CA ILE A 108 -4.87 -16.11 16.17
C ILE A 108 -5.92 -16.04 15.06
N GLN A 109 -5.52 -15.79 13.81
CA GLN A 109 -6.45 -15.78 12.67
C GLN A 109 -7.15 -17.12 12.50
N GLU A 110 -6.41 -18.22 12.57
CA GLU A 110 -6.93 -19.58 12.47
C GLU A 110 -7.92 -19.88 13.61
N ALA A 111 -7.53 -19.58 14.87
CA ALA A 111 -8.38 -19.77 16.04
C ALA A 111 -9.67 -18.95 15.98
N LEU A 112 -9.61 -17.71 15.49
CA LEU A 112 -10.79 -16.87 15.30
C LEU A 112 -11.66 -17.37 14.13
N GLY A 113 -11.05 -17.87 13.05
CA GLY A 113 -11.74 -18.47 11.92
C GLY A 113 -12.60 -19.68 12.31
N LEU A 114 -12.09 -20.54 13.20
CA LEU A 114 -12.84 -21.67 13.77
C LEU A 114 -14.07 -21.23 14.57
N GLN A 115 -14.04 -20.03 15.15
CA GLN A 115 -15.14 -19.44 15.92
C GLN A 115 -16.06 -18.55 15.06
N GLY A 116 -15.95 -18.62 13.72
CA GLY A 116 -16.75 -17.83 12.79
C GLY A 116 -16.32 -16.37 12.64
N HIS A 117 -15.22 -15.96 13.28
CA HIS A 117 -14.71 -14.58 13.27
C HIS A 117 -13.63 -14.45 12.20
N ARG A 118 -14.04 -14.22 10.95
CA ARG A 118 -13.10 -14.02 9.83
C ARG A 118 -12.51 -12.61 9.86
N LEU A 119 -11.38 -12.44 10.53
CA LEU A 119 -10.59 -11.21 10.53
C LEU A 119 -9.35 -11.34 9.64
N SER A 120 -8.95 -10.22 9.04
CA SER A 120 -7.69 -10.13 8.29
C SER A 120 -6.50 -10.07 9.26
N LEU A 121 -5.33 -10.52 8.79
CA LEU A 121 -4.07 -10.42 9.54
C LEU A 121 -3.76 -8.97 9.93
N THR A 122 -4.07 -8.01 9.04
CA THR A 122 -3.89 -6.58 9.28
C THR A 122 -4.77 -6.08 10.43
N ALA A 123 -6.04 -6.49 10.46
CA ALA A 123 -6.95 -6.10 11.55
C ALA A 123 -6.47 -6.63 12.90
N ILE A 124 -5.99 -7.88 12.95
CA ILE A 124 -5.40 -8.47 14.17
C ILE A 124 -4.13 -7.69 14.56
N HIS A 125 -3.26 -7.41 13.59
CA HIS A 125 -2.02 -6.66 13.84
C HIS A 125 -2.27 -5.26 14.39
N GLU A 126 -3.27 -4.54 13.87
CA GLU A 126 -3.65 -3.21 14.37
C GLU A 126 -4.15 -3.26 15.80
N VAL A 127 -4.98 -4.25 16.16
CA VAL A 127 -5.44 -4.46 17.54
C VAL A 127 -4.26 -4.72 18.47
N LEU A 128 -3.33 -5.59 18.07
CA LEU A 128 -2.15 -5.90 18.87
C LEU A 128 -1.20 -4.71 19.00
N ARG A 129 -1.05 -3.91 17.94
CA ARG A 129 -0.23 -2.70 17.94
C ARG A 129 -0.81 -1.62 18.83
N ALA A 130 -2.13 -1.42 18.79
CA ALA A 130 -2.83 -0.47 19.66
C ALA A 130 -2.68 -0.82 21.15
N GLU A 131 -2.60 -2.11 21.47
CA GLU A 131 -2.40 -2.59 22.84
C GLU A 131 -0.92 -2.68 23.26
N GLY A 132 0.03 -2.38 22.35
CA GLY A 132 1.46 -2.35 22.67
C GLY A 132 2.17 -3.72 22.67
N PHE A 133 1.59 -4.77 22.08
CA PHE A 133 2.29 -6.05 21.98
C PHE A 133 3.50 -5.97 21.03
N ALA A 134 4.67 -6.32 21.53
CA ALA A 134 5.87 -6.50 20.72
C ALA A 134 5.74 -7.70 19.76
N ARG A 135 6.57 -7.74 18.71
CA ARG A 135 6.68 -8.91 17.82
C ARG A 135 7.16 -10.12 18.60
N LEU A 136 6.60 -11.30 18.31
CA LEU A 136 7.11 -12.54 18.90
C LEU A 136 8.49 -12.87 18.33
N PRO A 137 9.41 -13.38 19.14
CA PRO A 137 10.66 -13.96 18.63
C PRO A 137 10.35 -15.13 17.71
N ARG A 138 11.29 -15.46 16.83
CA ARG A 138 11.17 -16.65 15.98
C ARG A 138 11.09 -17.89 16.88
N ARG A 139 10.01 -18.67 16.75
CA ARG A 139 9.87 -19.98 17.41
C ARG A 139 10.98 -20.93 16.99
N ARG A 140 11.46 -21.75 17.93
CA ARG A 140 12.37 -22.87 17.65
C ARG A 140 11.67 -23.89 16.74
N ASP A 141 12.43 -24.70 16.00
CA ASP A 141 11.84 -25.64 15.05
C ASP A 141 10.98 -26.71 15.74
N GLU A 142 11.30 -27.06 16.99
CA GLU A 142 10.55 -27.99 17.86
C GLU A 142 9.20 -27.43 18.33
N GLU A 143 9.12 -26.11 18.56
CA GLU A 143 7.91 -25.42 19.04
C GLU A 143 6.92 -25.10 17.92
N ARG A 144 7.30 -25.32 16.65
CA ARG A 144 6.44 -25.03 15.51
C ARG A 144 5.33 -26.09 15.43
N PRO A 145 4.06 -25.67 15.23
CA PRO A 145 2.98 -26.61 14.97
C PRO A 145 3.34 -27.56 13.81
N GLN A 146 3.05 -28.84 13.98
CA GLN A 146 3.14 -29.81 12.90
C GLN A 146 2.06 -29.45 11.87
N ARG A 147 2.50 -28.92 10.74
CA ARG A 147 1.67 -28.64 9.57
C ARG A 147 2.10 -29.56 8.44
N PRO A 148 1.20 -29.93 7.51
CA PRO A 148 1.59 -30.63 6.30
C PRO A 148 2.74 -29.89 5.63
N ARG A 149 3.87 -30.57 5.46
CA ARG A 149 5.06 -30.04 4.79
C ARG A 149 5.42 -31.01 3.66
N PRO A 150 6.00 -30.51 2.56
CA PRO A 150 6.51 -31.39 1.53
C PRO A 150 7.46 -32.42 2.16
N ALA A 151 7.31 -33.68 1.76
CA ALA A 151 8.18 -34.74 2.22
C ALA A 151 9.63 -34.34 1.93
N ARG A 152 10.49 -34.47 2.95
CA ARG A 152 11.91 -34.17 2.79
C ARG A 152 12.49 -35.21 1.83
N ALA A 153 12.99 -34.78 0.68
CA ALA A 153 13.65 -35.67 -0.26
C ALA A 153 14.81 -36.39 0.43
N ALA A 154 14.99 -37.68 0.12
CA ALA A 154 16.13 -38.45 0.60
C ALA A 154 17.44 -37.78 0.16
N VAL A 155 18.44 -37.77 1.05
CA VAL A 155 19.77 -37.26 0.71
C VAL A 155 20.41 -38.25 -0.27
N ALA A 156 20.85 -37.75 -1.43
CA ALA A 156 21.62 -38.56 -2.36
C ALA A 156 23.01 -38.84 -1.76
N ASP A 157 23.26 -40.10 -1.41
CA ASP A 157 24.56 -40.57 -0.89
C ASP A 157 25.30 -41.36 -1.96
N VAL A 158 26.46 -40.86 -2.37
CA VAL A 158 27.33 -41.50 -3.38
C VAL A 158 27.78 -42.89 -2.93
N ARG A 159 27.86 -43.16 -1.63
CA ARG A 159 28.23 -44.49 -1.10
C ARG A 159 27.14 -45.53 -1.32
N GLN A 160 25.90 -45.08 -1.52
CA GLN A 160 24.75 -45.94 -1.84
C GLN A 160 24.57 -46.09 -3.35
N PHE A 161 25.42 -45.44 -4.15
CA PHE A 161 25.40 -45.58 -5.60
C PHE A 161 25.90 -46.96 -6.01
N HIS A 162 25.05 -47.71 -6.70
CA HIS A 162 25.35 -49.04 -7.19
C HIS A 162 25.16 -49.09 -8.70
N LEU A 163 26.21 -49.53 -9.41
CA LEU A 163 26.24 -49.72 -10.87
C LEU A 163 25.52 -51.00 -11.35
N ALA A 164 24.64 -51.58 -10.53
CA ALA A 164 23.85 -52.72 -10.94
C ALA A 164 22.91 -52.32 -12.10
N PRO A 165 22.63 -53.23 -13.07
CA PRO A 165 21.65 -52.97 -14.11
C PRO A 165 20.30 -52.57 -13.50
N ARG A 166 19.74 -51.43 -13.93
CA ARG A 166 18.48 -50.89 -13.43
C ARG A 166 17.57 -50.52 -14.59
N ARG A 167 16.26 -50.61 -14.37
CA ARG A 167 15.22 -50.14 -15.29
C ARG A 167 14.32 -49.18 -14.52
N PHE A 168 14.07 -48.01 -15.09
CA PHE A 168 13.16 -47.02 -14.54
C PHE A 168 12.45 -46.30 -15.68
N ALA A 169 11.21 -45.87 -15.45
CA ALA A 169 10.47 -45.06 -16.41
C ALA A 169 10.92 -43.59 -16.28
N THR A 170 11.14 -42.92 -17.41
CA THR A 170 11.49 -41.51 -17.46
C THR A 170 10.94 -40.88 -18.73
N ALA A 171 10.46 -39.64 -18.63
CA ALA A 171 10.08 -38.84 -19.81
C ALA A 171 11.31 -38.34 -20.58
N LEU A 172 12.49 -38.39 -19.98
CA LEU A 172 13.75 -37.85 -20.52
C LEU A 172 14.64 -38.95 -21.14
N GLY A 173 14.08 -40.08 -21.55
CA GLY A 173 14.85 -41.21 -22.09
C GLY A 173 15.67 -40.87 -23.34
N GLY A 174 15.19 -39.92 -24.15
CA GLY A 174 15.88 -39.44 -25.35
C GLY A 174 17.24 -38.80 -25.07
N LEU A 175 17.47 -38.26 -23.86
CA LEU A 175 18.75 -37.68 -23.47
C LEU A 175 19.90 -38.69 -23.58
N PHE A 176 19.63 -39.98 -23.32
CA PHE A 176 20.63 -41.03 -23.40
C PHE A 176 21.16 -41.29 -24.82
N LEU A 177 20.39 -40.92 -25.85
CA LEU A 177 20.85 -41.00 -27.25
C LEU A 177 21.97 -40.01 -27.54
N PHE A 178 22.03 -38.91 -26.78
CA PHE A 178 23.01 -37.85 -26.98
C PHE A 178 24.30 -38.02 -26.16
N VAL A 179 24.40 -39.06 -25.32
CA VAL A 179 25.57 -39.34 -24.48
C VAL A 179 26.90 -39.33 -25.26
N PRO A 180 27.00 -39.91 -26.48
CA PRO A 180 28.24 -39.88 -27.27
C PRO A 180 28.72 -38.46 -27.60
N TRP A 181 27.82 -37.47 -27.68
CA TRP A 181 28.16 -36.06 -27.91
C TRP A 181 28.30 -35.26 -26.62
N LEU A 182 27.58 -35.64 -25.56
CA LEU A 182 27.67 -35.00 -24.25
C LEU A 182 28.99 -35.29 -23.53
N VAL A 183 29.61 -36.45 -23.76
CA VAL A 183 30.90 -36.81 -23.12
C VAL A 183 32.06 -35.94 -23.63
N PRO A 184 32.27 -35.76 -24.96
CA PRO A 184 33.33 -34.89 -25.47
C PRO A 184 33.15 -33.40 -25.17
N LEU A 185 31.93 -32.96 -24.86
CA LEU A 185 31.62 -31.56 -24.54
C LEU A 185 32.28 -31.05 -23.24
N GLU A 186 32.90 -31.93 -22.44
CA GLU A 186 33.52 -31.59 -21.15
C GLU A 186 32.70 -30.60 -20.32
N LEU A 187 31.42 -30.95 -20.11
CA LEU A 187 30.44 -30.07 -19.46
C LEU A 187 30.94 -29.49 -18.13
N GLU A 188 31.75 -30.26 -17.40
CA GLU A 188 32.35 -29.83 -16.14
C GLU A 188 33.33 -28.65 -16.31
N GLY A 189 34.17 -28.69 -17.34
CA GLY A 189 35.07 -27.62 -17.71
C GLY A 189 34.32 -26.36 -18.16
N LEU A 190 33.24 -26.54 -18.94
CA LEU A 190 32.37 -25.43 -19.37
C LEU A 190 31.70 -24.75 -18.18
N VAL A 191 31.14 -25.52 -17.26
CA VAL A 191 30.47 -25.02 -16.05
C VAL A 191 31.44 -24.26 -15.14
N THR A 192 32.66 -24.78 -15.02
CA THR A 192 33.73 -24.13 -14.24
C THR A 192 34.16 -22.82 -14.89
N THR A 193 34.38 -22.82 -16.21
CA THR A 193 34.77 -21.63 -16.97
C THR A 193 33.69 -20.54 -16.94
N ALA A 194 32.42 -20.94 -17.00
CA ALA A 194 31.27 -20.04 -16.92
C ALA A 194 30.98 -19.54 -15.49
N GLY A 195 31.69 -20.03 -14.48
CA GLY A 195 31.53 -19.60 -13.09
C GLY A 195 30.14 -19.85 -12.51
N LEU A 196 29.47 -20.93 -12.94
CA LEU A 196 28.09 -21.19 -12.54
C LEU A 196 27.99 -21.52 -11.04
N PRO A 197 26.92 -21.06 -10.36
CA PRO A 197 26.78 -21.25 -8.92
C PRO A 197 26.52 -22.72 -8.56
N GLY A 198 27.14 -23.17 -7.47
CA GLY A 198 26.95 -24.50 -6.90
C GLY A 198 27.01 -24.46 -5.37
N THR A 199 26.46 -25.47 -4.72
CA THR A 199 26.55 -25.65 -3.27
C THR A 199 27.34 -26.91 -2.94
N ARG A 200 27.81 -27.04 -1.68
CA ARG A 200 28.46 -28.28 -1.22
C ARG A 200 27.58 -29.53 -1.38
N ARG A 201 26.24 -29.37 -1.38
CA ARG A 201 25.29 -30.48 -1.53
C ARG A 201 24.88 -30.75 -2.98
N ILE A 202 24.90 -29.73 -3.82
CA ILE A 202 24.54 -29.80 -5.24
C ILE A 202 25.58 -28.97 -6.00
N PRO A 203 26.67 -29.60 -6.47
CA PRO A 203 27.70 -28.88 -7.21
C PRO A 203 27.17 -28.46 -8.59
N ALA A 204 27.77 -27.41 -9.15
CA ALA A 204 27.24 -26.71 -10.33
C ALA A 204 27.06 -27.65 -11.54
N ALA A 205 28.02 -28.55 -11.79
CA ALA A 205 27.97 -29.47 -12.93
C ALA A 205 26.80 -30.44 -12.85
N GLN A 206 26.50 -30.96 -11.65
CA GLN A 206 25.38 -31.85 -11.40
C GLN A 206 24.03 -31.12 -11.48
N ALA A 207 23.99 -29.85 -11.05
CA ALA A 207 22.81 -29.01 -11.22
C ALA A 207 22.49 -28.80 -12.71
N VAL A 208 23.49 -28.48 -13.53
CA VAL A 208 23.31 -28.32 -14.98
C VAL A 208 22.86 -29.61 -15.64
N ARG A 209 23.46 -30.76 -15.29
CA ARG A 209 23.03 -32.08 -15.81
C ARG A 209 21.59 -32.43 -15.43
N ALA A 210 21.08 -31.96 -14.29
CA ALA A 210 19.70 -32.18 -13.87
C ALA A 210 18.67 -31.29 -14.62
N SER A 211 19.14 -30.23 -15.28
CA SER A 211 18.31 -29.33 -16.10
C SER A 211 18.32 -29.64 -17.60
N LEU A 212 19.12 -30.62 -18.04
CA LEU A 212 19.11 -31.17 -19.40
C LEU A 212 18.07 -32.29 -19.52
#